data_AF-A0A496PCF6-F1
#
_entry.id   AF-A0A496PCF6-F1
#
_cell.length_a   1.000
_cell.length_b   1.000
_cell.length_c   1.000
_cell.angle_alpha   90.00
_cell.angle_beta   90.00
_cell.angle_gamma   90.00
#
_symmetry.space_group_name_H-M   'P 1'
#
loop_
_entity.id
_entity.type
_entity.pdbx_description
1 polymer ?
#
loop_
_entity_poly.entity_id
_entity_poly.type
_entity_poly.pdbx_seq_one_letter_code
_entity_poly.pdbx_strand_id
1 'polypeptide(L)'
;MKTSEEIKRILWEGANELRGSMDASKYKDYMLGLMFYKFLSDRTLDYFRKFAELGEVAQEKVVEEYTACFENDEYKDIFIENIKTTLGYVIQPNCLYQSWLQKIEDNTFEVDDVSNSLSEFERLIVGTKDVNDFKGLFASSIIDVSNTALGEDLNKRSKNIKSLISLFS
;
A
#
# COMPACT_ATOMS: atom_id res chain seq x y z
N MET A 1 11.86 -7.84 12.75
CA MET A 1 12.04 -7.89 11.28
C MET A 1 11.85 -9.33 10.85
N LYS A 2 10.88 -9.64 9.96
CA LYS A 2 10.62 -11.01 9.51
C LYS A 2 11.87 -11.54 8.77
N THR A 3 12.30 -12.76 9.09
CA THR A 3 13.47 -13.42 8.48
C THR A 3 13.16 -13.83 7.04
N SER A 4 14.21 -14.05 6.21
CA SER A 4 14.02 -14.49 4.83
C SER A 4 13.22 -15.81 4.74
N GLU A 5 13.40 -16.71 5.70
CA GLU A 5 12.66 -17.98 5.76
C GLU A 5 11.18 -17.79 6.16
N GLU A 6 10.88 -16.86 7.08
CA GLU A 6 9.49 -16.51 7.42
C GLU A 6 8.79 -15.87 6.22
N ILE A 7 9.47 -15.00 5.47
CA ILE A 7 8.92 -14.41 4.24
C ILE A 7 8.63 -15.52 3.23
N LYS A 8 9.58 -16.42 2.95
CA LYS A 8 9.35 -17.55 2.04
C LYS A 8 8.17 -18.42 2.46
N ARG A 9 8.01 -18.67 3.76
CA ARG A 9 6.89 -19.44 4.30
C ARG A 9 5.56 -18.74 4.07
N ILE A 10 5.46 -17.44 4.39
CA ILE A 10 4.26 -16.63 4.14
C ILE A 10 3.92 -16.60 2.64
N LEU A 11 4.92 -16.42 1.77
CA LEU A 11 4.75 -16.46 0.32
C LEU A 11 4.19 -17.82 -0.15
N TRP A 12 4.69 -18.92 0.42
CA TRP A 12 4.26 -20.27 0.06
C TRP A 12 2.86 -20.60 0.58
N GLU A 13 2.54 -20.20 1.81
CA GLU A 13 1.21 -20.34 2.41
C GLU A 13 0.16 -19.55 1.61
N GLY A 14 0.43 -18.28 1.30
CA GLY A 14 -0.46 -17.46 0.47
C GLY A 14 -0.65 -18.01 -0.94
N ALA A 15 0.40 -18.57 -1.55
CA ALA A 15 0.30 -19.20 -2.86
C ALA A 15 -0.55 -20.48 -2.84
N ASN A 16 -0.60 -21.19 -1.71
CA ASN A 16 -1.47 -22.35 -1.53
C ASN A 16 -2.92 -21.94 -1.30
N GLU A 17 -3.18 -20.89 -0.51
CA GLU A 17 -4.54 -20.40 -0.26
C GLU A 17 -5.23 -19.89 -1.52
N LEU A 18 -4.46 -19.27 -2.42
CA LEU A 18 -4.96 -18.67 -3.66
C LEU A 18 -4.87 -19.62 -4.86
N ARG A 19 -4.36 -20.85 -4.65
CA ARG A 19 -4.24 -21.87 -5.69
C ARG A 19 -5.63 -22.31 -6.14
N GLY A 20 -5.95 -22.05 -7.41
CA GLY A 20 -7.22 -22.44 -8.02
C GLY A 20 -8.30 -21.35 -7.99
N SER A 21 -8.13 -20.27 -7.22
CA SER A 21 -8.96 -19.06 -7.32
C SER A 21 -8.30 -17.94 -8.14
N MET A 22 -6.98 -18.01 -8.31
CA MET A 22 -6.15 -17.03 -9.03
C MET A 22 -5.21 -17.74 -10.02
N ASP A 23 -4.89 -17.09 -11.14
CA ASP A 23 -3.85 -17.56 -12.05
C ASP A 23 -2.45 -17.44 -11.40
N ALA A 24 -1.77 -18.58 -11.27
CA ALA A 24 -0.46 -18.67 -10.63
C ALA A 24 0.63 -17.87 -11.36
N SER A 25 0.50 -17.64 -12.67
CA SER A 25 1.45 -16.84 -13.44
C SER A 25 1.42 -15.35 -13.06
N LYS A 26 0.27 -14.88 -12.56
CA LYS A 26 0.06 -13.49 -12.15
C LYS A 26 0.22 -13.28 -10.66
N TYR A 27 0.04 -14.30 -9.84
CA TYR A 27 0.21 -14.23 -8.39
C TYR A 27 1.47 -13.48 -7.95
N LYS A 28 2.62 -13.79 -8.57
CA LYS A 28 3.91 -13.15 -8.26
C LYS A 28 3.89 -11.64 -8.50
N ASP A 29 3.25 -11.17 -9.56
CA ASP A 29 3.23 -9.75 -9.94
C ASP A 29 2.41 -8.97 -8.90
N TYR A 30 1.21 -9.43 -8.54
CA TYR A 30 0.39 -8.80 -7.50
C TYR A 30 1.09 -8.80 -6.14
N MET A 31 1.70 -9.94 -5.77
CA MET A 31 2.43 -10.06 -4.52
C MET A 31 3.60 -9.08 -4.42
N LEU A 32 4.41 -8.98 -5.48
CA LEU A 32 5.55 -8.08 -5.52
C LEU A 32 5.09 -6.61 -5.48
N GLY A 33 4.04 -6.28 -6.24
CA GLY A 33 3.46 -4.94 -6.25
C GLY A 33 2.91 -4.53 -4.88
N LEU A 34 2.11 -5.40 -4.24
CA LEU A 34 1.52 -5.11 -2.94
C LEU A 34 2.57 -5.02 -1.84
N MET A 35 3.58 -5.90 -1.85
CA MET A 35 4.70 -5.82 -0.91
C MET A 35 5.50 -4.53 -1.08
N PHE A 36 5.74 -4.13 -2.32
CA PHE A 36 6.42 -2.88 -2.61
C PHE A 36 5.59 -1.67 -2.17
N TYR A 37 4.28 -1.65 -2.43
CA TYR A 37 3.39 -0.58 -1.97
C TYR A 37 3.30 -0.51 -0.45
N LYS A 38 3.26 -1.67 0.24
CA LYS A 38 3.38 -1.74 1.69
C LYS A 38 4.68 -1.10 2.17
N PHE A 39 5.81 -1.44 1.55
CA PHE A 39 7.11 -0.85 1.90
C PHE A 39 7.11 0.68 1.76
N LEU A 40 6.50 1.24 0.72
CA LEU A 40 6.35 2.69 0.57
C LEU A 40 5.48 3.31 1.68
N SER A 41 4.38 2.65 2.03
CA SER A 41 3.48 3.09 3.10
C SER A 41 4.18 3.06 4.46
N ASP A 42 4.84 1.94 4.79
CA ASP A 42 5.62 1.79 6.02
C ASP A 42 6.72 2.87 6.11
N ARG A 43 7.46 3.10 5.02
CA ARG A 43 8.52 4.11 4.98
C ARG A 43 7.97 5.53 5.17
N THR A 44 6.78 5.82 4.65
CA THR A 44 6.09 7.10 4.86
C THR A 44 5.76 7.29 6.34
N LEU A 45 5.16 6.29 6.98
CA LEU A 45 4.81 6.34 8.40
C LEU A 45 6.03 6.37 9.32
N ASP A 46 7.08 5.61 9.01
CA ASP A 46 8.34 5.63 9.74
C ASP A 46 9.05 6.99 9.66
N TYR A 47 9.01 7.62 8.49
CA TYR A 47 9.52 8.98 8.32
C TYR A 47 8.69 9.97 9.15
N PHE A 48 7.36 9.90 9.04
CA PHE A 48 6.47 10.77 9.80
C PHE A 48 6.67 10.61 11.31
N ARG A 49 6.74 9.37 11.81
CA ARG A 49 6.97 9.08 13.23
C ARG A 49 8.24 9.75 13.78
N LYS A 50 9.31 9.78 12.98
CA LYS A 50 10.56 10.47 13.32
C LYS A 50 10.40 11.98 13.25
N PHE A 51 9.76 12.49 12.21
CA PHE A 51 9.52 13.92 12.00
C PHE A 51 8.65 14.54 13.11
N ALA A 52 7.59 13.83 13.52
CA ALA A 52 6.67 14.24 14.59
C ALA A 52 7.13 13.81 16.00
N GLU A 53 8.32 13.21 16.12
CA GLU A 53 8.93 12.80 17.39
C GLU A 53 8.02 11.91 18.28
N LEU A 54 7.17 11.08 17.67
CA LEU A 54 6.14 10.31 18.38
C LEU A 54 6.68 9.18 19.27
N GLY A 55 7.98 8.88 19.20
CA GLY A 55 8.59 7.78 19.94
C GLY A 55 8.00 6.40 19.58
N GLU A 56 8.11 5.44 20.50
CA GLU A 56 7.59 4.08 20.31
C GLU A 56 6.09 3.98 20.62
N VAL A 57 5.24 4.40 19.68
CA VAL A 57 3.77 4.21 19.73
C VAL A 57 3.27 3.10 18.81
N ALA A 58 2.04 2.61 19.03
CA ALA A 58 1.40 1.66 18.12
C ALA A 58 1.26 2.22 16.70
N GLN A 59 1.26 1.36 15.67
CA GLN A 59 1.24 1.80 14.27
C GLN A 59 -0.07 2.54 13.94
N GLU A 60 -1.17 2.10 14.53
CA GLU A 60 -2.50 2.72 14.43
C GLU A 60 -2.43 4.17 14.91
N LYS A 61 -1.72 4.42 16.02
CA LYS A 61 -1.52 5.77 16.54
C LYS A 61 -0.70 6.64 15.59
N VAL A 62 0.31 6.09 14.92
CA VAL A 62 1.07 6.82 13.90
C VAL A 62 0.16 7.21 12.72
N VAL A 63 -0.74 6.32 12.29
CA VAL A 63 -1.70 6.59 11.21
C VAL A 63 -2.72 7.67 11.60
N GLU A 64 -3.22 7.64 12.83
CA GLU A 64 -4.12 8.67 13.38
C GLU A 64 -3.47 10.06 13.33
N GLU A 65 -2.26 10.19 13.90
CA GLU A 65 -1.53 11.47 13.92
C GLU A 65 -1.15 11.92 12.50
N TYR A 66 -0.80 10.97 11.63
CA TYR A 66 -0.52 11.26 10.21
C TYR A 66 -1.75 11.84 9.52
N THR A 67 -2.92 11.26 9.78
CA THR A 67 -4.21 11.73 9.24
C THR A 67 -4.54 13.13 9.76
N ALA A 68 -4.38 13.36 11.06
CA ALA A 68 -4.62 14.66 11.68
C ALA A 68 -3.73 15.77 11.07
N CYS A 69 -2.46 15.46 10.75
CA CYS A 69 -1.58 16.41 10.05
C CYS A 69 -2.07 16.77 8.64
N PHE A 70 -2.75 15.86 7.94
CA PHE A 70 -3.33 16.10 6.61
C PHE A 70 -4.65 16.89 6.64
N GLU A 71 -5.30 16.95 7.79
CA GLU A 71 -6.52 17.73 8.04
C GLU A 71 -6.21 19.14 8.55
N ASN A 72 -4.98 19.39 9.02
CA ASN A 72 -4.56 20.70 9.51
C ASN A 72 -3.96 21.56 8.39
N ASP A 73 -4.77 22.48 7.83
CA ASP A 73 -4.40 23.36 6.73
C ASP A 73 -3.17 24.25 6.99
N GLU A 74 -2.82 24.52 8.25
CA GLU A 74 -1.66 25.37 8.59
C GLU A 74 -0.33 24.62 8.39
N TYR A 75 -0.29 23.32 8.65
CA TYR A 75 0.94 22.52 8.64
C TYR A 75 1.02 21.53 7.47
N LYS A 76 -0.11 21.22 6.84
CA LYS A 76 -0.24 20.22 5.78
C LYS A 76 0.73 20.44 4.63
N ASP A 77 0.80 21.64 4.07
CA ASP A 77 1.61 21.89 2.87
C ASP A 77 3.12 21.78 3.16
N ILE A 78 3.56 22.37 4.27
CA ILE A 78 4.95 22.29 4.74
C ILE A 78 5.33 20.83 4.98
N PHE A 79 4.43 20.08 5.61
CA PHE A 79 4.64 18.67 5.90
C PHE A 79 4.73 17.82 4.63
N ILE A 80 3.79 17.99 3.70
CA ILE A 80 3.79 17.30 2.40
C ILE A 80 5.07 17.61 1.62
N GLU A 81 5.52 18.86 1.63
CA GLU A 81 6.78 19.27 0.96
C GLU A 81 8.00 18.59 1.59
N ASN A 82 8.06 18.49 2.92
CA ASN A 82 9.15 17.82 3.63
C ASN A 82 9.21 16.32 3.31
N ILE A 83 8.05 15.64 3.31
CA ILE A 83 7.95 14.24 2.91
C ILE A 83 8.42 14.08 1.46
N LYS A 84 7.88 14.87 0.53
CA LYS A 84 8.23 14.78 -0.89
C LYS A 84 9.71 15.04 -1.13
N THR A 85 10.32 15.98 -0.42
CA THR A 85 11.74 16.31 -0.57
C THR A 85 12.65 15.21 -0.05
N THR A 86 12.21 14.47 0.98
CA THR A 86 13.04 13.43 1.61
C THR A 86 12.82 12.04 1.03
N LEU A 87 11.57 11.69 0.70
CA LEU A 87 11.19 10.38 0.20
C LEU A 87 11.02 10.33 -1.31
N GLY A 88 10.83 11.47 -1.98
CA GLY A 88 10.54 11.55 -3.42
C GLY A 88 9.08 11.26 -3.77
N TYR A 89 8.23 11.00 -2.78
CA TYR A 89 6.80 10.71 -2.96
C TYR A 89 6.04 11.04 -1.67
N VAL A 90 4.71 11.06 -1.73
CA VAL A 90 3.83 11.12 -0.56
C VAL A 90 2.60 10.23 -0.82
N ILE A 91 2.14 9.54 0.21
CA ILE A 91 0.93 8.71 0.15
C ILE A 91 -0.15 9.39 0.99
N GLN A 92 -1.33 9.63 0.43
CA GLN A 92 -2.44 10.18 1.20
C GLN A 92 -2.86 9.23 2.33
N PRO A 93 -3.36 9.74 3.47
CA PRO A 93 -3.75 8.88 4.60
C PRO A 93 -4.69 7.76 4.19
N ASN A 94 -5.76 8.06 3.45
CA ASN A 94 -6.73 7.08 2.96
C ASN A 94 -6.19 6.06 1.94
N CYS A 95 -4.99 6.30 1.39
CA CYS A 95 -4.31 5.46 0.42
C CYS A 95 -3.21 4.59 1.04
N LEU A 96 -2.93 4.73 2.34
CA LEU A 96 -1.93 3.91 3.02
C LEU A 96 -2.34 2.44 3.03
N TYR A 97 -1.35 1.55 2.94
CA TYR A 97 -1.56 0.12 3.13
C TYR A 97 -2.22 -0.21 4.48
N GLN A 98 -1.85 0.52 5.53
CA GLN A 98 -2.45 0.44 6.86
C GLN A 98 -3.94 0.79 6.84
N SER A 99 -4.34 1.80 6.07
CA SER A 99 -5.74 2.17 5.92
C SER A 99 -6.53 1.12 5.15
N TRP A 100 -5.90 0.40 4.20
CA TRP A 100 -6.53 -0.76 3.59
C TRP A 100 -6.76 -1.89 4.60
N LEU A 101 -5.77 -2.19 5.44
CA LEU A 101 -5.91 -3.21 6.50
C LEU A 101 -7.06 -2.87 7.46
N GLN A 102 -7.15 -1.61 7.89
CA GLN A 102 -8.25 -1.14 8.73
C GLN A 102 -9.61 -1.28 8.04
N LYS A 103 -9.72 -0.87 6.77
CA LYS A 103 -10.94 -1.06 5.97
C LYS A 103 -11.32 -2.54 5.80
N ILE A 104 -10.34 -3.44 5.71
CA ILE A 104 -10.60 -4.88 5.64
C ILE A 104 -11.20 -5.38 6.95
N GLU A 105 -10.64 -4.98 8.09
CA GLU A 105 -11.15 -5.30 9.42
C GLU A 105 -12.57 -4.77 9.63
N ASP A 106 -12.82 -3.53 9.21
CA ASP A 106 -14.12 -2.85 9.30
C ASP A 106 -15.14 -3.34 8.25
N ASN A 107 -14.77 -4.27 7.36
CA ASN A 107 -15.58 -4.75 6.23
C ASN A 107 -16.02 -3.65 5.24
N THR A 108 -15.32 -2.51 5.20
CA THR A 108 -15.58 -1.38 4.29
C THR A 108 -14.64 -1.34 3.09
N PHE A 109 -13.65 -2.24 3.02
CA PHE A 109 -12.70 -2.30 1.91
C PHE A 109 -13.38 -2.67 0.59
N GLU A 110 -13.09 -1.86 -0.43
CA GLU A 110 -13.44 -2.08 -1.82
C GLU A 110 -12.19 -2.28 -2.66
N VAL A 111 -12.30 -3.10 -3.72
CA VAL A 111 -11.17 -3.40 -4.62
C VAL A 111 -10.62 -2.13 -5.28
N ASP A 112 -11.52 -1.18 -5.56
CA ASP A 112 -11.19 0.11 -6.15
C ASP A 112 -10.34 0.97 -5.22
N ASP A 113 -10.34 0.74 -3.90
CA ASP A 113 -9.43 1.43 -2.97
C ASP A 113 -7.96 1.26 -3.41
N VAL A 114 -7.59 0.07 -3.88
CA VAL A 114 -6.23 -0.22 -4.34
C VAL A 114 -5.94 0.55 -5.62
N SER A 115 -6.80 0.44 -6.63
CA SER A 115 -6.60 1.14 -7.91
C SER A 115 -6.59 2.67 -7.76
N ASN A 116 -7.46 3.22 -6.91
CA ASN A 116 -7.50 4.63 -6.61
C ASN A 116 -6.21 5.08 -5.93
N SER A 117 -5.73 4.34 -4.95
CA SER A 117 -4.50 4.65 -4.22
C SER A 117 -3.25 4.59 -5.09
N LEU A 118 -3.18 3.63 -6.03
CA LEU A 118 -2.07 3.54 -7.00
C LEU A 118 -2.10 4.70 -8.00
N SER A 119 -3.28 5.04 -8.51
CA SER A 119 -3.45 6.17 -9.43
C SER A 119 -3.13 7.50 -8.75
N GLU A 120 -3.55 7.65 -7.49
CA GLU A 120 -3.25 8.81 -6.66
C GLU A 120 -1.74 8.94 -6.40
N PHE A 121 -1.07 7.83 -6.08
CA PHE A 121 0.38 7.79 -5.93
C PHE A 121 1.08 8.25 -7.21
N GLU A 122 0.71 7.71 -8.37
CA GLU A 122 1.30 8.10 -9.66
C GLU A 122 1.09 9.58 -9.98
N ARG A 123 -0.07 10.14 -9.61
CA ARG A 123 -0.34 11.56 -9.79
C ARG A 123 0.56 12.43 -8.90
N LEU A 124 0.82 12.00 -7.67
CA LEU A 124 1.54 12.79 -6.67
C LEU A 124 3.07 12.76 -6.83
N ILE A 125 3.61 11.75 -7.50
CA ILE A 125 5.05 11.70 -7.85
C ILE A 125 5.40 12.60 -9.04
N VAL A 126 4.42 12.96 -9.89
CA VAL A 126 4.63 13.88 -11.02
C VAL A 126 5.00 15.27 -10.47
N GLY A 127 6.26 15.67 -10.65
CA GLY A 127 6.80 16.95 -10.17
C GLY A 127 7.77 16.84 -8.99
N THR A 128 8.06 15.63 -8.51
CA THR A 128 9.13 15.39 -7.53
C THR A 128 10.49 15.28 -8.24
N LYS A 129 11.59 15.53 -7.51
CA LYS A 129 12.96 15.43 -8.06
C LYS A 129 13.27 14.00 -8.56
N ASP A 130 12.66 13.00 -7.94
CA ASP A 130 12.88 11.58 -8.20
C ASP A 130 11.77 10.96 -9.05
N VAL A 131 11.00 11.78 -9.79
CA VAL A 131 9.89 11.30 -10.64
C VAL A 131 10.32 10.17 -11.58
N ASN A 132 11.56 10.17 -12.06
CA ASN A 132 12.06 9.14 -12.98
C ASN A 132 12.19 7.76 -12.31
N ASP A 133 12.40 7.69 -11.00
CA ASP A 133 12.57 6.44 -10.27
C ASP A 133 11.23 5.74 -10.00
N PHE A 134 10.14 6.51 -9.94
CA PHE A 134 8.78 6.01 -9.64
C PHE A 134 7.81 6.08 -10.83
N LYS A 135 8.15 6.79 -11.90
CA LYS A 135 7.28 6.95 -13.07
C LYS A 135 7.10 5.62 -13.79
N GLY A 136 5.84 5.24 -14.01
CA GLY A 136 5.50 4.01 -14.72
C GLY A 136 5.60 2.76 -13.86
N LEU A 137 5.85 2.91 -12.55
CA LEU A 137 6.01 1.80 -11.62
C LEU A 137 4.70 1.04 -11.43
N PHE A 138 3.55 1.71 -11.51
CA PHE A 138 2.23 1.11 -11.41
C PHE A 138 1.38 1.31 -12.67
N ALA A 139 1.83 2.12 -13.62
CA ALA A 139 1.06 2.66 -14.75
C ALA A 139 0.43 1.67 -15.73
N SER A 140 0.64 0.34 -15.63
CA SER A 140 -0.01 -0.58 -16.59
C SER A 140 0.07 -2.10 -16.39
N SER A 141 0.73 -2.69 -15.37
CA SER A 141 0.84 -4.17 -15.38
C SER A 141 1.03 -4.93 -14.08
N ILE A 142 1.29 -4.27 -12.94
CA ILE A 142 1.65 -5.03 -11.72
C ILE A 142 0.43 -5.34 -10.86
N ILE A 143 -0.49 -4.39 -10.70
CA ILE A 143 -1.71 -4.57 -9.90
C ILE A 143 -2.91 -4.07 -10.70
N ASP A 144 -3.36 -4.87 -11.65
CA ASP A 144 -4.64 -4.64 -12.34
C ASP A 144 -5.75 -5.37 -11.58
N VAL A 145 -6.43 -4.68 -10.68
CA VAL A 145 -7.49 -5.32 -9.87
C VAL A 145 -8.72 -5.74 -10.70
N SER A 146 -8.84 -5.25 -11.93
CA SER A 146 -9.90 -5.63 -12.85
C SER A 146 -9.60 -6.94 -13.59
N ASN A 147 -8.35 -7.41 -13.58
CA ASN A 147 -7.91 -8.58 -14.31
C ASN A 147 -8.62 -9.86 -13.88
N THR A 148 -9.06 -10.67 -14.84
CA THR A 148 -9.69 -11.97 -14.56
C THR A 148 -8.71 -13.00 -13.99
N ALA A 149 -7.41 -12.78 -14.14
CA ALA A 149 -6.38 -13.58 -13.48
C ALA A 149 -6.47 -13.50 -11.95
N LEU A 150 -6.96 -12.38 -11.39
CA LEU A 150 -7.21 -12.20 -9.96
C LEU A 150 -8.48 -12.93 -9.49
N GLY A 151 -9.35 -13.34 -10.41
CA GLY A 151 -10.58 -14.09 -10.14
C GLY A 151 -11.60 -13.92 -11.27
N GLU A 152 -12.40 -14.95 -11.53
CA GLU A 152 -13.36 -14.95 -12.64
C GLU A 152 -14.55 -13.98 -12.45
N ASP A 153 -14.82 -13.56 -11.21
CA ASP A 153 -15.90 -12.63 -10.87
C ASP A 153 -15.44 -11.56 -9.86
N LEU A 154 -16.29 -10.55 -9.61
CA LEU A 154 -15.97 -9.45 -8.68
C LEU A 154 -15.76 -9.92 -7.23
N ASN A 155 -16.54 -10.90 -6.77
CA ASN A 155 -16.45 -11.40 -5.39
C ASN A 155 -15.14 -12.16 -5.17
N LYS A 156 -14.74 -13.00 -6.13
CA LYS A 156 -13.47 -13.72 -6.09
C LYS A 156 -12.28 -12.78 -6.17
N ARG A 157 -12.34 -11.76 -7.05
CA ARG A 157 -11.28 -10.72 -7.12
C ARG A 157 -11.14 -9.98 -5.80
N SER A 158 -12.27 -9.54 -5.21
CA SER A 158 -12.29 -8.88 -3.90
C SER A 158 -11.77 -9.76 -2.78
N LYS A 159 -12.17 -11.03 -2.74
CA LYS A 159 -11.66 -11.99 -1.76
C LYS A 159 -10.14 -12.19 -1.92
N ASN A 160 -9.68 -12.45 -3.13
CA ASN A 160 -8.27 -12.75 -3.39
C ASN A 160 -7.37 -11.55 -3.09
N ILE A 161 -7.77 -10.32 -3.46
CA ILE A 161 -6.97 -9.12 -3.12
C ILE A 161 -6.94 -8.86 -1.61
N LYS A 162 -8.06 -9.05 -0.89
CA LYS A 162 -8.10 -8.93 0.58
C LYS A 162 -7.17 -9.95 1.24
N SER A 163 -7.17 -11.19 0.76
CA SER A 163 -6.25 -12.24 1.23
C SER A 163 -4.79 -11.87 0.97
N LEU A 164 -4.45 -11.40 -0.23
CA LEU A 164 -3.10 -10.94 -0.57
C LEU A 164 -2.62 -9.79 0.31
N ILE A 165 -3.51 -8.82 0.60
CA ILE A 165 -3.20 -7.69 1.48
C ILE A 165 -2.99 -8.18 2.92
N SER A 166 -3.90 -9.02 3.42
CA SER A 166 -3.86 -9.51 4.80
C SER A 166 -2.63 -10.40 5.06
N LEU A 167 -2.12 -11.08 4.02
CA LEU A 167 -0.95 -11.94 4.07
C LEU A 167 0.32 -11.22 4.58
N PHE A 168 0.43 -9.92 4.30
CA PHE A 168 1.59 -9.11 4.67
C PHE A 168 1.36 -8.19 5.86
N SER A 169 0.24 -8.33 6.57
CA SER A 169 0.03 -7.63 7.85
C SER A 169 1.10 -7.95 8.90
#